data_AF-A0A087TZ71-F1
#
_entry.id   AF-A0A087TZ71-F1
#
_cell.length_a   1.000
_cell.length_b   1.000
_cell.length_c   1.000
_cell.angle_alpha   90.00
_cell.angle_beta   90.00
_cell.angle_gamma   90.00
#
_symmetry.space_group_name_H-M   'P 1'
#
loop_
_entity.id
_entity.type
_entity.pdbx_description
1 polymer ?
#
loop_
_entity_poly.entity_id
_entity_poly.type
_entity_poly.pdbx_seq_one_letter_code
_entity_poly.pdbx_strand_id
1 'polypeptide(L)'
;MSTTGWIFLGILFSSPFIQAAKHKDETTGGTKRHRRSLTDLNSMVQSIIGREGSDFIGYGNWCGLGGSGRPVDPIDECCQVHDMCYVLATEGPCKDQGEKGVYQIEYQWSKKSDGTASCKDNADRCP
;
A
#
# COMPACT_ATOMS: atom_id res chain seq x y z
N MET A 1 -48.28 -64.34 -4.93
CA MET A 1 -49.09 -63.64 -3.91
C MET A 1 -48.25 -62.48 -3.40
N SER A 2 -48.38 -61.25 -3.91
CA SER A 2 -49.33 -60.22 -3.49
C SER A 2 -49.60 -60.19 -1.99
N THR A 3 -49.02 -59.20 -1.30
CA THR A 3 -49.58 -58.34 -0.24
C THR A 3 -48.61 -57.14 -0.13
N THR A 4 -48.93 -55.94 -0.64
CA THR A 4 -49.51 -54.79 0.10
C THR A 4 -48.82 -54.57 1.46
N GLY A 5 -48.20 -53.45 1.83
CA GLY A 5 -48.20 -52.08 1.32
C GLY A 5 -48.05 -51.15 2.55
N TRP A 6 -47.15 -50.17 2.49
CA TRP A 6 -47.08 -48.96 3.35
C TRP A 6 -46.29 -47.93 2.52
N ILE A 7 -46.92 -47.11 1.68
CA ILE A 7 -47.39 -45.75 1.98
C ILE A 7 -46.46 -45.02 2.95
N PHE A 8 -45.60 -44.14 2.42
CA PHE A 8 -45.57 -42.73 2.77
C PHE A 8 -44.94 -41.94 1.60
N LEU A 9 -45.82 -41.48 0.72
CA LEU A 9 -45.55 -40.39 -0.21
C LEU A 9 -45.79 -39.09 0.58
N GLY A 10 -44.76 -38.27 0.74
CA GLY A 10 -44.81 -36.89 1.25
C GLY A 10 -43.63 -36.14 0.64
N ILE A 11 -43.67 -35.79 -0.65
CA ILE A 11 -44.15 -34.52 -1.20
C ILE A 11 -43.63 -33.29 -0.43
N LEU A 12 -42.97 -32.40 -1.18
CA LEU A 12 -42.72 -30.96 -0.93
C LEU A 12 -41.41 -30.57 -0.21
N PHE A 13 -40.25 -30.85 -0.82
CA PHE A 13 -39.14 -29.88 -0.77
C PHE A 13 -39.33 -28.84 -1.89
N SER A 14 -40.36 -28.01 -1.74
CA SER A 14 -40.52 -26.76 -2.48
C SER A 14 -40.51 -25.62 -1.47
N SER A 15 -39.31 -25.10 -1.18
CA SER A 15 -39.13 -23.77 -0.61
C SER A 15 -38.29 -22.94 -1.59
N PRO A 16 -38.88 -21.91 -2.23
CA PRO A 16 -38.21 -21.03 -3.18
C PRO A 16 -37.90 -19.67 -2.55
N PHE A 17 -36.92 -19.55 -1.66
CA PHE A 17 -36.47 -18.27 -1.08
C PHE A 17 -35.08 -18.57 -0.47
N ILE A 18 -33.93 -17.94 -0.78
CA ILE A 18 -33.61 -16.61 -1.32
C ILE A 18 -32.29 -16.74 -2.11
N GLN A 19 -32.29 -16.12 -3.29
CA GLN A 19 -31.17 -15.62 -4.08
C GLN A 19 -29.76 -15.80 -3.47
N ALA A 20 -29.04 -16.86 -3.87
CA ALA A 20 -27.58 -16.78 -3.87
C ALA A 20 -27.19 -15.84 -5.01
N ALA A 21 -26.79 -14.61 -4.67
CA ALA A 21 -26.19 -13.68 -5.61
C ALA A 21 -24.94 -14.35 -6.21
N LYS A 22 -25.09 -14.86 -7.43
CA LYS A 22 -23.98 -15.25 -8.28
C LYS A 22 -23.29 -13.95 -8.68
N HIS A 23 -22.32 -13.50 -7.89
CA HIS A 23 -21.38 -12.49 -8.36
C HIS A 23 -20.72 -13.05 -9.61
N LYS A 24 -21.01 -12.42 -10.74
CA LYS A 24 -20.34 -12.65 -12.01
C LYS A 24 -18.90 -12.21 -11.78
N ASP A 25 -18.00 -13.17 -11.55
CA ASP A 25 -16.57 -12.93 -11.75
C ASP A 25 -16.37 -12.78 -13.26
N GLU A 26 -16.54 -11.54 -13.70
CA GLU A 26 -16.20 -11.12 -15.03
C GLU A 26 -14.71 -10.84 -14.99
N THR A 27 -13.93 -11.90 -15.29
CA THR A 27 -12.51 -11.83 -15.60
C THR A 27 -12.31 -10.85 -16.77
N THR A 28 -12.19 -9.57 -16.42
CA THR A 28 -11.65 -8.52 -17.27
C THR A 28 -10.20 -8.37 -16.86
N GLY A 29 -9.29 -8.78 -17.75
CA GLY A 29 -7.87 -8.52 -17.62
C GLY A 29 -7.63 -7.02 -17.54
N GLY A 30 -7.46 -6.53 -16.32
CA GLY A 30 -7.03 -5.18 -15.99
C GLY A 30 -6.31 -5.23 -14.65
N THR A 31 -5.00 -5.46 -14.67
CA THR A 31 -4.15 -5.33 -13.49
C THR A 31 -4.20 -3.89 -12.97
N LYS A 32 -5.08 -3.61 -11.98
CA LYS A 32 -4.98 -2.40 -11.15
C LYS A 32 -4.70 -2.78 -9.71
N ARG A 33 -3.47 -3.24 -9.46
CA ARG A 33 -2.89 -3.27 -8.12
C ARG A 33 -1.38 -3.10 -8.19
N HIS A 34 -0.95 -1.85 -8.32
CA HIS A 34 -0.04 -1.30 -7.32
C HIS A 34 -0.15 0.23 -7.20
N ARG A 35 -0.20 0.74 -5.97
CA ARG A 35 0.17 2.11 -5.58
C ARG A 35 1.28 1.94 -4.54
N ARG A 36 2.52 2.35 -4.81
CA ARG A 36 3.66 1.90 -3.97
C ARG A 36 4.79 2.90 -3.69
N SER A 37 4.49 4.18 -3.49
CA SER A 37 5.38 5.19 -2.87
C SER A 37 6.19 4.72 -1.65
N LEU A 38 5.53 4.25 -0.58
CA LEU A 38 6.25 3.84 0.63
C LEU A 38 7.13 2.60 0.42
N THR A 39 6.81 1.78 -0.59
CA THR A 39 7.69 0.66 -0.91
C THR A 39 8.83 1.06 -1.81
N ASP A 40 8.70 2.12 -2.61
CA ASP A 40 9.84 2.68 -3.33
C ASP A 40 10.85 3.22 -2.32
N LEU A 41 10.36 3.86 -1.24
CA LEU A 41 11.20 4.26 -0.10
C LEU A 41 11.83 3.04 0.57
N ASN A 42 11.05 2.02 0.90
CA ASN A 42 11.57 0.80 1.50
C ASN A 42 12.64 0.14 0.61
N SER A 43 12.39 0.06 -0.70
CA SER A 43 13.30 -0.54 -1.67
C SER A 43 14.59 0.27 -1.79
N MET A 44 14.50 1.60 -1.70
CA MET A 44 15.68 2.47 -1.70
C MET A 44 16.53 2.28 -0.44
N VAL A 45 15.89 2.30 0.73
CA VAL A 45 16.55 2.07 2.02
C VAL A 45 17.20 0.69 2.03
N GLN A 46 16.49 -0.34 1.58
CA GLN A 46 17.03 -1.71 1.48
C GLN A 46 18.21 -1.78 0.52
N SER A 47 18.11 -1.17 -0.66
CA SER A 47 19.16 -1.24 -1.68
C SER A 47 20.43 -0.50 -1.27
N ILE A 48 20.32 0.61 -0.55
CA ILE A 48 21.44 1.50 -0.22
C ILE A 48 22.03 1.18 1.16
N ILE A 49 21.17 1.03 2.16
CA ILE A 49 21.54 0.87 3.57
C ILE A 49 21.61 -0.62 3.97
N GLY A 50 20.93 -1.51 3.22
CA GLY A 50 20.90 -2.94 3.53
C GLY A 50 19.97 -3.31 4.68
N ARG A 51 19.00 -2.44 5.00
CA ARG A 51 18.02 -2.58 6.08
C ARG A 51 16.62 -2.42 5.52
N GLU A 52 15.61 -3.03 6.15
CA GLU A 52 14.23 -2.78 5.76
C GLU A 52 13.82 -1.39 6.28
N GLY A 53 13.04 -0.63 5.51
CA GLY A 53 12.49 0.65 5.93
C GLY A 53 11.61 0.52 7.18
N SER A 54 10.98 -0.64 7.38
CA SER A 54 10.22 -0.94 8.59
C SER A 54 11.05 -0.93 9.87
N ASP A 55 12.37 -1.17 9.79
CA ASP A 55 13.26 -1.17 10.97
C ASP A 55 13.34 0.21 11.65
N PHE A 56 12.97 1.27 10.93
CA PHE A 56 13.01 2.64 11.41
C PHE A 56 11.66 3.11 11.95
N ILE A 57 10.57 2.35 11.76
CA ILE A 57 9.23 2.77 12.22
C ILE A 57 9.18 2.74 13.75
N GLY A 58 8.89 3.89 14.35
CA GLY A 58 8.85 4.08 15.80
C GLY A 58 10.22 4.29 16.44
N TYR A 59 11.26 4.55 15.64
CA TYR A 59 12.59 4.91 16.14
C TYR A 59 12.68 6.39 16.49
N GLY A 60 13.31 6.70 17.63
CA GLY A 60 13.56 8.08 18.03
C GLY A 60 12.28 8.89 18.21
N ASN A 61 12.35 10.16 17.85
CA ASN A 61 11.26 11.12 17.97
C ASN A 61 10.57 11.44 16.63
N TRP A 62 11.17 11.05 15.50
CA TRP A 62 10.73 11.45 14.16
C TRP A 62 10.52 10.27 13.20
N CYS A 63 11.23 9.14 13.34
CA CYS A 63 11.06 8.05 12.38
C CYS A 63 9.72 7.32 12.56
N GLY A 64 8.71 7.70 11.77
CA GLY A 64 7.37 7.10 11.82
C GLY A 64 6.29 8.07 11.35
N LEU A 65 5.06 7.88 11.81
CA LEU A 65 3.98 8.84 11.55
C LEU A 65 4.06 9.99 12.56
N GLY A 66 4.17 11.22 12.05
CA GLY A 66 4.15 12.44 12.86
C GLY A 66 5.55 12.94 13.17
N GLY A 67 5.91 12.96 14.46
CA GLY A 67 7.22 13.39 14.93
C GLY A 67 7.22 14.75 15.63
N SER A 68 7.94 14.84 16.74
CA SER A 68 8.05 16.10 17.51
C SER A 68 9.23 16.07 18.49
N GLY A 69 9.73 17.25 18.88
CA GLY A 69 10.85 17.36 19.81
C GLY A 69 12.21 17.27 19.11
N ARG A 70 13.28 17.10 19.90
CA ARG A 70 14.65 17.13 19.39
C ARG A 70 15.08 15.75 18.89
N PRO A 71 15.69 15.61 17.71
CA PRO A 71 16.24 14.33 17.27
C PRO A 71 17.16 13.71 18.31
N VAL A 72 17.06 12.39 18.51
CA VAL A 72 17.87 11.68 19.50
C VAL A 72 19.28 11.35 18.99
N ASP A 73 19.43 11.23 17.67
CA ASP A 73 20.69 10.93 16.98
C ASP A 73 20.62 11.36 15.49
N PRO A 74 21.70 11.15 14.70
CA PRO A 74 21.71 11.51 13.28
C PRO A 74 20.71 10.73 12.40
N ILE A 75 20.29 9.53 12.81
CA ILE A 75 19.29 8.75 12.05
C ILE A 75 17.92 9.39 12.23
N ASP A 76 17.57 9.74 13.46
CA ASP A 76 16.33 10.44 13.80
C ASP A 76 16.28 11.84 13.15
N GLU A 77 17.42 12.51 13.01
CA GLU A 77 17.53 13.78 12.27
C GLU A 77 17.22 13.59 10.78
N CYS A 78 17.66 12.48 10.17
CA CYS A 78 17.32 12.16 8.79
C CYS A 78 15.80 11.97 8.61
N CYS A 79 15.13 11.34 9.58
CA CYS A 79 13.67 11.19 9.58
C CYS A 79 12.97 12.54 9.73
N GLN A 80 13.45 13.41 10.61
CA GLN A 80 12.93 14.78 10.72
C GLN A 80 12.98 15.53 9.39
N VAL A 81 14.14 15.49 8.71
CA VAL A 81 14.33 16.15 7.41
C VAL A 81 13.42 15.51 6.35
N HIS A 82 13.25 14.20 6.38
CA HIS A 82 12.36 13.48 5.47
C HIS A 82 10.90 13.91 5.65
N ASP A 83 10.41 14.04 6.89
CA ASP A 83 9.04 14.48 7.17
C ASP A 83 8.82 15.92 6.68
N MET A 84 9.79 16.81 6.88
CA MET A 84 9.74 18.15 6.32
C MET A 84 9.70 18.15 4.79
N CYS A 85 10.44 17.25 4.13
CA CYS A 85 10.40 17.10 2.69
C CYS A 85 8.99 16.72 2.19
N TYR A 86 8.30 15.83 2.91
CA TYR A 86 6.93 15.44 2.58
C TYR A 86 5.92 16.58 2.80
N VAL A 87 6.09 17.39 3.84
CA VAL A 87 5.27 18.61 4.03
C VAL A 87 5.46 19.56 2.85
N LEU A 88 6.71 19.86 2.48
CA LEU A 88 7.01 20.74 1.35
C LEU A 88 6.49 20.19 0.02
N ALA A 89 6.57 18.88 -0.19
CA ALA A 89 6.00 18.23 -1.38
C ALA A 89 4.47 18.41 -1.41
N THR A 90 3.79 18.19 -0.28
CA THR A 90 2.34 18.28 -0.15
C THR A 90 1.84 19.73 -0.25
N GLU A 91 2.61 20.71 0.21
CA GLU A 91 2.26 22.13 0.08
C GLU A 91 2.64 22.72 -1.29
N GLY A 92 3.56 22.07 -2.00
CA GLY A 92 4.09 22.53 -3.27
C GLY A 92 3.66 21.65 -4.44
N PRO A 93 4.59 20.89 -5.05
CA PRO A 93 4.36 20.19 -6.31
C PRO A 93 3.25 19.14 -6.24
N CYS A 94 3.04 18.51 -5.08
CA CYS A 94 2.10 17.41 -4.88
C CYS A 94 0.79 17.81 -4.18
N LYS A 95 0.48 19.10 -4.11
CA LYS A 95 -0.74 19.61 -3.45
C LYS A 95 -2.05 18.97 -3.94
N ASP A 96 -2.12 18.66 -5.23
CA ASP A 96 -3.32 18.13 -5.87
C ASP A 96 -3.54 16.63 -5.58
N GLN A 97 -2.56 15.97 -4.93
CA GLN A 97 -2.62 14.56 -4.51
C GLN A 97 -3.29 14.38 -3.13
N GLY A 98 -3.58 15.49 -2.44
CA GLY A 98 -4.15 15.50 -1.09
C GLY A 98 -3.12 15.17 0.00
N GLU A 99 -3.53 15.33 1.26
CA GLU A 99 -2.65 15.25 2.45
C GLU A 99 -1.86 13.94 2.58
N LYS A 100 -2.42 12.82 2.09
CA LYS A 100 -1.78 11.50 2.11
C LYS A 100 -1.28 11.03 0.75
N GLY A 101 -1.41 11.87 -0.27
CA GLY A 101 -1.03 11.53 -1.64
C GLY A 101 0.44 11.20 -1.79
N VAL A 102 1.31 11.95 -1.10
CA VAL A 102 2.77 11.77 -1.12
C VAL A 102 3.21 10.36 -0.71
N TYR A 103 2.49 9.72 0.22
CA TYR A 103 2.74 8.32 0.64
C TYR A 103 2.26 7.26 -0.36
N GLN A 104 1.68 7.66 -1.50
CA GLN A 104 1.14 6.76 -2.52
C GLN A 104 1.70 6.99 -3.93
N ILE A 105 2.37 8.12 -4.13
CA ILE A 105 3.10 8.51 -5.33
C ILE A 105 4.32 7.62 -5.63
N GLU A 106 4.23 6.83 -6.69
CA GLU A 106 5.35 6.02 -7.16
C GLU A 106 6.39 6.92 -7.82
N TYR A 107 7.66 6.72 -7.53
CA TYR A 107 8.72 7.55 -8.11
C TYR A 107 9.82 6.70 -8.73
N GLN A 108 10.37 7.20 -9.84
CA GLN A 108 11.40 6.49 -10.58
C GLN A 108 12.79 6.82 -10.03
N TRP A 109 13.46 5.81 -9.49
CA TRP A 109 14.82 5.91 -8.99
C TRP A 109 15.69 4.73 -9.43
N SER A 110 17.00 4.87 -9.26
CA SER A 110 17.99 3.82 -9.48
C SER A 110 19.15 3.96 -8.49
N LYS A 111 19.90 2.87 -8.28
CA LYS A 111 21.15 2.89 -7.51
C LYS A 111 22.33 3.13 -8.44
N LYS A 112 23.15 4.14 -8.15
CA LYS A 112 24.40 4.41 -8.85
C LYS A 112 25.50 3.43 -8.42
N SER A 113 26.58 3.38 -9.20
CA SER A 113 27.76 2.54 -8.91
C SER A 113 28.47 2.91 -7.60
N ASP A 114 28.37 4.17 -7.16
CA ASP A 114 28.91 4.65 -5.88
C ASP A 114 28.03 4.30 -4.67
N GLY A 115 26.89 3.64 -4.90
CA GLY A 115 25.95 3.24 -3.85
C GLY A 115 24.86 4.27 -3.54
N THR A 116 24.82 5.42 -4.21
CA THR A 116 23.82 6.48 -3.96
C THR A 116 22.53 6.28 -4.74
N ALA A 117 21.41 6.80 -4.22
CA ALA A 117 20.15 6.89 -4.95
C ALA A 117 20.23 7.97 -6.02
N SER A 118 19.71 7.69 -7.21
CA SER A 118 19.46 8.68 -8.25
C SER A 118 17.99 8.68 -8.61
N CYS A 119 17.35 9.84 -8.60
CA CYS A 119 16.09 10.02 -9.32
C CYS A 119 16.36 9.92 -10.83
N LYS A 120 15.41 9.41 -11.61
CA LYS A 120 15.48 9.50 -13.07
C LYS A 120 15.05 10.90 -13.53
N ASP A 121 15.79 11.49 -14.46
CA ASP A 121 15.67 12.89 -14.89
C ASP A 121 14.42 13.21 -15.74
N ASN A 122 13.31 12.49 -15.55
CA ASN A 122 12.13 12.66 -16.42
C ASN A 122 10.81 12.26 -15.73
N ALA A 123 10.63 12.68 -14.49
CA ALA A 123 9.38 12.48 -13.77
C ALA A 123 8.85 13.85 -13.33
N ASP A 124 7.54 14.00 -13.39
CA ASP A 124 6.81 15.18 -13.00
C ASP A 124 7.34 15.78 -11.68
N ARG A 125 7.20 17.11 -11.51
CA ARG A 125 7.68 17.82 -10.30
C ARG A 125 7.09 17.20 -9.01
N CYS A 126 5.91 16.61 -9.16
CA CYS A 126 5.36 15.64 -8.26
C CYS A 126 5.45 14.27 -8.95
N PRO A 127 6.40 13.41 -8.54
CA PRO A 127 6.77 12.24 -9.32
C PRO A 127 5.66 11.18 -9.45
#